data_AF-A0A8T5U5S9-F1
#
_entry.id   AF-A0A8T5U5S9-F1
#
_cell.length_a   1.000
_cell.length_b   1.000
_cell.length_c   1.000
_cell.angle_alpha   90.00
_cell.angle_beta   90.00
_cell.angle_gamma   90.00
#
_symmetry.space_group_name_H-M   'P 1'
#
loop_
_entity.id
_entity.type
_entity.pdbx_description
1 polymer ?
#
loop_
_entity_poly.entity_id
_entity_poly.type
_entity_poly.pdbx_seq_one_letter_code
_entity_poly.pdbx_strand_id
1 'polypeptide(L)'
;MYDEVLKNLGEKKITKGKLHQMVEHNFELLPVLVKGMSSQKVSIRYGLGKVLIDLSEKYPEKVYPHIDSFIDLLDSKYHYSRHTQSLITFLKSIPVSLEMNI
;
A
#
# COMPACT_ATOMS: atom_id res chain seq x y z
N MET A 1 7.84 -14.12 9.40
CA MET A 1 7.71 -12.77 10.01
C MET A 1 6.70 -11.90 9.25
N TYR A 2 6.79 -11.76 7.92
CA TYR A 2 5.91 -10.89 7.12
C TYR A 2 4.46 -11.39 6.98
N ASP A 3 4.26 -12.69 6.82
CA ASP A 3 2.91 -13.30 6.76
C ASP A 3 2.15 -13.15 8.08
N GLU A 4 2.86 -13.01 9.19
CA GLU A 4 2.26 -12.82 10.51
C GLU A 4 1.67 -11.42 10.67
N VAL A 5 2.31 -10.39 10.12
CA VAL A 5 1.77 -9.01 10.09
C VAL A 5 0.48 -8.98 9.27
N LEU A 6 0.48 -9.59 8.08
CA LEU A 6 -0.70 -9.65 7.21
C LEU A 6 -1.82 -10.49 7.81
N LYS A 7 -1.49 -11.62 8.45
CA LYS A 7 -2.42 -12.47 9.18
C LYS A 7 -3.05 -11.71 10.35
N ASN A 8 -2.25 -11.03 11.16
CA ASN A 8 -2.72 -10.24 12.30
C ASN A 8 -3.60 -9.07 11.86
N LEU A 9 -3.29 -8.42 10.72
CA LEU A 9 -4.15 -7.39 10.15
C LEU A 9 -5.50 -7.98 9.71
N GLY A 10 -5.49 -9.12 9.02
CA GLY A 10 -6.68 -9.82 8.56
C GLY A 10 -7.57 -10.33 9.71
N GLU A 11 -6.94 -10.74 10.81
CA GLU A 11 -7.58 -11.17 12.05
C GLU A 11 -7.94 -9.98 12.98
N LYS A 12 -7.72 -8.73 12.54
CA LYS A 12 -7.95 -7.49 13.30
C LYS A 12 -7.21 -7.44 14.65
N LYS A 13 -6.14 -8.22 14.80
CA LYS A 13 -5.26 -8.22 15.99
C LYS A 13 -4.35 -6.99 16.04
N ILE A 14 -4.10 -6.36 14.89
CA ILE A 14 -3.42 -5.08 14.79
C ILE A 14 -4.32 -4.05 14.11
N THR A 15 -4.29 -2.81 14.63
CA THR A 15 -5.03 -1.69 14.04
C THR A 15 -4.21 -1.06 12.91
N LYS A 16 -4.88 -0.29 12.04
CA LYS A 16 -4.21 0.47 10.97
C LYS A 16 -3.19 1.47 11.52
N GLY A 17 -3.53 2.17 12.60
CA GLY A 17 -2.62 3.12 13.25
C GLY A 17 -1.38 2.43 13.82
N LYS A 18 -1.54 1.23 14.41
CA LYS A 18 -0.38 0.46 14.87
C LYS A 18 0.47 -0.03 13.71
N LEU A 19 -0.14 -0.46 12.62
CA LEU A 19 0.58 -0.85 11.40
C LEU A 19 1.35 0.33 10.81
N HIS A 20 0.74 1.52 10.73
CA HIS A 20 1.40 2.74 10.28
C HIS A 20 2.65 3.04 11.10
N GLN A 21 2.53 3.06 12.43
CA GLN A 21 3.67 3.26 13.33
C GLN A 21 4.77 2.22 13.11
N MET A 22 4.42 0.94 12.93
CA MET A 22 5.41 -0.11 12.69
C MET A 22 6.22 0.14 11.41
N VAL A 23 5.56 0.60 10.35
CA VAL A 23 6.23 0.90 9.06
C VAL A 23 7.06 2.18 9.15
N GLU A 24 6.59 3.21 9.86
CA GLU A 24 7.39 4.41 10.11
C GLU A 24 8.68 4.11 10.90
N HIS A 25 8.64 3.13 11.81
CA HIS A 25 9.83 2.70 12.54
C HIS A 25 10.73 1.77 11.72
N ASN A 26 10.17 1.04 10.74
CA ASN A 26 10.93 0.19 9.84
C ASN A 26 10.31 0.14 8.43
N PHE A 27 10.86 0.94 7.52
CA PHE A 27 10.44 0.99 6.12
C PHE A 27 10.77 -0.28 5.32
N GLU A 28 11.58 -1.21 5.84
CA GLU A 28 11.77 -2.53 5.22
C GLU A 28 10.47 -3.35 5.15
N LEU A 29 9.43 -2.93 5.88
CA LEU A 29 8.09 -3.49 5.80
C LEU A 29 7.31 -3.04 4.56
N LEU A 30 7.72 -1.97 3.86
CA LEU A 30 6.99 -1.45 2.69
C LEU A 30 6.76 -2.50 1.59
N PRO A 31 7.79 -3.24 1.11
CA PRO A 31 7.59 -4.29 0.10
C PRO A 31 6.53 -5.33 0.49
N VAL A 32 6.40 -5.60 1.79
CA VAL A 32 5.44 -6.56 2.34
C VAL A 32 4.03 -6.02 2.25
N LEU A 33 3.84 -4.74 2.58
CA LEU A 33 2.56 -4.06 2.44
C LEU A 33 2.13 -4.04 0.97
N VAL A 34 3.05 -3.72 0.06
CA VAL A 34 2.83 -3.71 -1.38
C VAL A 34 2.41 -5.09 -1.88
N LYS A 35 3.18 -6.15 -1.56
CA LYS A 35 2.83 -7.53 -1.91
C LYS A 35 1.48 -7.95 -1.31
N GLY A 36 1.21 -7.52 -0.08
CA GLY A 36 -0.06 -7.78 0.63
C GLY A 36 -1.29 -7.20 -0.06
N MET A 37 -1.14 -6.22 -0.96
CA MET A 37 -2.23 -5.70 -1.79
C MET A 37 -2.80 -6.73 -2.78
N SER A 38 -2.06 -7.81 -3.06
CA SER A 38 -2.54 -8.97 -3.82
C SER A 38 -3.37 -9.95 -2.98
N SER A 39 -3.56 -9.71 -1.69
CA SER A 39 -4.30 -10.62 -0.81
C SER A 39 -5.74 -10.81 -1.28
N GLN A 40 -6.24 -12.06 -1.22
CA GLN A 40 -7.64 -12.38 -1.54
C GLN A 40 -8.64 -11.74 -0.55
N LYS A 41 -8.20 -11.41 0.67
CA LYS A 41 -9.06 -10.80 1.70
C LYS A 41 -9.18 -9.28 1.50
N VAL A 42 -10.39 -8.80 1.21
CA VAL A 42 -10.70 -7.37 1.02
C VAL A 42 -10.29 -6.53 2.24
N SER A 43 -10.52 -7.04 3.46
CA SER A 43 -10.17 -6.34 4.71
C SER A 43 -8.67 -6.08 4.85
N ILE A 44 -7.83 -7.02 4.39
CA ILE A 44 -6.37 -6.85 4.35
C ILE A 44 -6.02 -5.75 3.35
N ARG A 45 -6.49 -5.86 2.10
CA ARG A 45 -6.20 -4.86 1.05
C ARG A 45 -6.60 -3.44 1.48
N TYR A 46 -7.76 -3.29 2.13
CA TYR A 46 -8.23 -2.00 2.61
C TYR A 46 -7.38 -1.43 3.76
N GLY A 47 -6.96 -2.28 4.70
CA GLY A 47 -6.07 -1.88 5.79
C GLY A 47 -4.72 -1.40 5.28
N LEU A 48 -4.12 -2.17 4.37
CA LEU A 48 -2.83 -1.86 3.76
C LEU A 48 -2.90 -0.61 2.89
N GLY A 49 -3.90 -0.52 2.01
CA GLY A 49 -4.08 0.62 1.12
C GLY A 49 -4.19 1.94 1.88
N LYS A 50 -4.93 1.97 2.99
CA LYS A 50 -5.01 3.20 3.81
C LYS A 50 -3.67 3.59 4.43
N VAL A 51 -2.90 2.62 4.95
CA VAL A 51 -1.57 2.89 5.50
C VAL A 51 -0.60 3.36 4.42
N LEU A 52 -0.65 2.77 3.22
CA LEU A 52 0.19 3.18 2.09
C LEU A 52 -0.14 4.60 1.60
N ILE A 53 -1.42 4.98 1.63
CA ILE A 53 -1.87 6.35 1.36
C ILE A 53 -1.24 7.31 2.37
N ASP A 54 -1.47 7.06 3.66
CA ASP A 54 -0.99 7.93 4.74
C ASP A 54 0.56 8.06 4.72
N LEU A 55 1.27 6.95 4.43
CA LEU A 55 2.73 6.94 4.31
C LEU A 55 3.22 7.69 3.09
N SER A 56 2.53 7.64 1.95
CA SER A 56 2.98 8.35 0.75
C SER A 56 2.70 9.85 0.82
N GLU A 57 1.70 10.29 1.58
CA GLU A 57 1.51 11.72 1.88
C GLU A 57 2.66 12.26 2.75
N LYS A 58 3.20 11.43 3.64
CA LYS A 58 4.21 11.85 4.63
C LYS A 58 5.66 11.55 4.22
N TYR A 59 5.90 10.48 3.47
CA TYR A 59 7.21 9.94 3.08
C TYR A 59 7.22 9.44 1.62
N PRO A 60 6.92 10.31 0.64
CA PRO A 60 6.86 9.91 -0.77
C PRO A 60 8.17 9.29 -1.27
N GLU A 61 9.33 9.75 -0.77
CA GLU A 61 10.65 9.24 -1.12
C GLU A 61 10.90 7.79 -0.69
N LYS A 62 10.10 7.29 0.27
CA LYS A 62 10.15 5.89 0.72
C LYS A 62 9.16 5.02 -0.04
N VAL A 63 8.01 5.56 -0.41
CA VAL A 63 6.92 4.80 -1.04
C VAL A 63 7.07 4.70 -2.56
N TYR A 64 7.50 5.77 -3.23
CA TYR A 64 7.59 5.82 -4.70
C TYR A 64 8.64 4.90 -5.34
N PRO A 65 9.73 4.49 -4.67
CA PRO A 65 10.59 3.42 -5.19
C PRO A 65 9.86 2.09 -5.45
N HIS A 66 8.63 1.92 -4.96
CA HIS A 66 7.79 0.75 -5.18
C HIS A 66 6.67 0.99 -6.22
N ILE A 67 6.71 2.10 -6.98
CA ILE A 67 5.65 2.50 -7.91
C ILE A 67 5.36 1.44 -8.98
N ASP A 68 6.39 0.77 -9.50
CA ASP A 68 6.23 -0.27 -10.52
C ASP A 68 5.39 -1.44 -10.01
N SER A 69 5.58 -1.84 -8.75
CA SER A 69 4.75 -2.88 -8.12
C SER A 69 3.30 -2.44 -7.97
N PHE A 70 3.02 -1.14 -7.78
CA PHE A 70 1.66 -0.63 -7.79
C PHE A 70 1.04 -0.64 -9.19
N ILE A 71 1.83 -0.33 -10.22
CA ILE A 71 1.39 -0.39 -11.62
C ILE A 71 1.07 -1.83 -12.02
N ASP A 72 1.93 -2.79 -11.67
CA ASP A 72 1.72 -4.22 -11.92
C ASP A 72 0.43 -4.75 -11.26
N LEU A 73 0.14 -4.26 -10.04
CA LEU A 73 -1.12 -4.57 -9.37
C LEU A 73 -2.33 -4.07 -10.17
N LEU A 74 -2.24 -2.88 -10.78
CA LEU A 74 -3.32 -2.30 -11.59
C LEU A 74 -3.55 -3.06 -12.91
N ASP A 75 -2.50 -3.61 -13.51
CA ASP A 75 -2.57 -4.35 -14.78
C ASP A 75 -2.99 -5.82 -14.58
N SER A 76 -2.90 -6.34 -13.35
CA SER A 76 -3.25 -7.72 -13.05
C SER A 76 -4.76 -8.00 -13.18
N LYS A 77 -5.08 -9.19 -13.72
CA LYS A 77 -6.41 -9.71 -14.11
C LYS A 77 -7.45 -9.84 -12.98
N TYR A 78 -7.18 -9.36 -11.78
CA TYR A 78 -8.17 -9.27 -10.73
C TYR A 78 -9.13 -8.14 -11.08
N HIS A 79 -10.34 -8.47 -11.55
CA HIS A 79 -11.43 -7.49 -11.69
C HIS A 79 -11.64 -6.79 -10.35
N TYR A 80 -11.03 -5.62 -10.26
CA TYR A 80 -10.65 -4.97 -9.02
C TYR A 80 -11.89 -4.21 -8.54
N SER A 81 -12.53 -4.71 -7.47
CA SER A 81 -13.74 -4.08 -6.94
C SER A 81 -13.46 -2.62 -6.57
N ARG A 82 -14.50 -1.78 -6.56
CA ARG A 82 -14.56 -0.33 -6.24
C ARG A 82 -13.52 0.25 -5.25
N HIS A 83 -12.86 -0.57 -4.44
CA HIS A 83 -11.82 -0.20 -3.48
C HIS A 83 -10.42 0.02 -4.08
N THR A 84 -10.15 -0.52 -5.27
CA THR A 84 -8.98 -0.13 -6.10
C THR A 84 -9.11 1.31 -6.54
N GLN A 85 -10.34 1.82 -6.65
CA GLN A 85 -10.59 3.22 -6.95
C GLN A 85 -9.95 4.16 -5.93
N SER A 86 -9.85 3.79 -4.64
CA SER A 86 -9.20 4.66 -3.64
C SER A 86 -7.68 4.70 -3.80
N LEU A 87 -7.04 3.57 -4.16
CA LEU A 87 -5.62 3.54 -4.51
C LEU A 87 -5.36 4.23 -5.86
N ILE A 88 -6.25 4.05 -6.84
CA ILE A 88 -6.23 4.74 -8.14
C ILE A 88 -6.44 6.24 -7.98
N THR A 89 -7.39 6.68 -7.15
CA THR A 89 -7.61 8.11 -6.84
C THR A 89 -6.40 8.69 -6.14
N PHE A 90 -5.78 7.92 -5.23
CA PHE A 90 -4.56 8.33 -4.55
C PHE A 90 -3.37 8.46 -5.52
N LEU A 91 -3.08 7.41 -6.29
CA LEU A 91 -2.00 7.42 -7.28
C LEU A 91 -2.23 8.47 -8.38
N LYS A 92 -3.48 8.75 -8.78
CA LYS A 92 -3.84 9.82 -9.72
C LYS A 92 -3.80 11.23 -9.11
N SER A 93 -3.85 11.35 -7.79
CA SER A 93 -3.70 12.63 -7.08
C SER A 93 -2.25 13.00 -6.82
N ILE A 94 -1.32 12.07 -7.04
CA ILE A 94 0.11 12.38 -7.13
C ILE A 94 0.28 13.22 -8.41
N PRO A 95 0.68 14.49 -8.30
CA PRO A 95 0.93 15.28 -9.50
C PRO A 95 2.01 14.57 -10.32
N VAL A 96 1.83 14.58 -11.65
CA VAL A 96 2.80 14.17 -12.66
C VAL A 96 4.00 15.16 -12.62
N SER A 97 4.66 15.26 -11.47
CA SER A 97 5.82 16.11 -11.20
C SER A 97 7.10 15.28 -11.07
N LEU A 98 7.01 13.96 -11.25
CA LEU A 98 8.14 13.06 -11.49
C LEU A 98 8.40 12.81 -12.98
N GLU A 99 7.57 13.35 -13.88
CA GLU A 99 8.07 13.77 -15.19
C GLU A 99 8.80 15.09 -14.97
N MET A 100 10.07 15.18 -15.37
CA MET A 100 10.96 16.37 -15.31
C MET A 100 11.90 16.53 -14.11
N ASN A 101 12.68 15.50 -13.78
CA ASN A 101 14.10 15.73 -13.46
C ASN A 101 14.92 14.47 -13.84
N ILE A 102 14.98 14.24 -15.15
CA ILE A 102 16.14 13.64 -15.82
C ILE A 102 17.01 14.80 -16.28
#